data_AF-A0A3S0LVY2-F1
#
_entry.id   AF-A0A3S0LVY2-F1
#
_cell.length_a   1.000
_cell.length_b   1.000
_cell.length_c   1.000
_cell.angle_alpha   90.00
_cell.angle_beta   90.00
_cell.angle_gamma   90.00
#
_symmetry.space_group_name_H-M   'P 1'
#
loop_
_entity.id
_entity.type
_entity.pdbx_description
1 polymer ?
#
loop_
_entity_poly.entity_id
_entity_poly.type
_entity_poly.pdbx_seq_one_letter_code
_entity_poly.pdbx_strand_id
1 'polypeptide(L)'
;MFVQVWKKYLPVITLLLKKSVNAPQVLQMSAFDFTKASGGRKLNCNFDIELVNGRLNPNEKHSPLARDLAAFLQEDRVVNALLKKQNIRFGLNGKFELTITNNTPPQSEQLTEEPSDAEE
;
A
#
# COMPACT_ATOMS: atom_id res chain seq x y z
N MET A 1 15.85 4.27 2.27
CA MET A 1 16.82 3.53 3.11
C MET A 1 16.51 2.02 3.25
N PHE A 2 15.34 1.51 2.85
CA PHE A 2 14.99 0.08 3.03
C PHE A 2 14.72 -0.68 1.73
N VAL A 3 15.16 -0.15 0.59
CA VAL A 3 14.88 -0.71 -0.74
C VAL A 3 15.24 -2.19 -0.85
N GLN A 4 16.34 -2.64 -0.24
CA GLN A 4 16.73 -4.06 -0.27
C GLN A 4 15.78 -4.96 0.52
N VAL A 5 15.25 -4.45 1.64
CA VAL A 5 14.22 -5.16 2.42
C VAL A 5 12.95 -5.27 1.58
N TRP A 6 12.48 -4.16 1.01
CA TRP A 6 11.27 -4.17 0.20
C TRP A 6 11.40 -5.05 -1.04
N LYS A 7 12.55 -5.04 -1.73
CA LYS A 7 12.84 -5.94 -2.85
C LYS A 7 12.75 -7.41 -2.46
N LYS A 8 13.29 -7.79 -1.29
CA LYS A 8 13.22 -9.17 -0.79
C LYS A 8 11.77 -9.64 -0.61
N TYR A 9 10.90 -8.76 -0.11
CA TYR A 9 9.50 -9.08 0.18
C TYR A 9 8.54 -8.81 -0.98
N LEU A 10 8.97 -8.11 -2.04
CA LEU A 10 8.14 -7.68 -3.16
C LEU A 10 7.31 -8.82 -3.80
N PRO A 11 7.85 -10.03 -4.05
CA PRO A 11 7.05 -11.12 -4.61
C PRO A 11 5.87 -11.52 -3.70
N VAL A 12 6.12 -11.57 -2.38
CA VAL A 12 5.09 -11.92 -1.39
C VAL A 12 4.10 -10.78 -1.22
N ILE A 13 4.57 -9.53 -1.16
CA ILE A 13 3.70 -8.34 -1.12
C ILE A 13 2.77 -8.32 -2.33
N THR A 14 3.27 -8.61 -3.52
CA THR A 14 2.47 -8.66 -4.76
C THR A 14 1.40 -9.76 -4.70
N LEU A 15 1.76 -10.95 -4.19
CA LEU A 15 0.80 -12.04 -4.00
C LEU A 15 -0.30 -11.65 -3.01
N LEU A 16 0.08 -11.10 -1.85
CA LEU A 16 -0.86 -10.70 -0.80
C LEU A 16 -1.73 -9.53 -1.26
N LEU A 17 -1.20 -8.58 -2.02
CA LEU A 17 -1.98 -7.51 -2.63
C LEU A 17 -3.12 -8.06 -3.49
N LYS A 18 -2.85 -9.05 -4.34
CA LYS A 18 -3.88 -9.71 -5.15
C LYS A 18 -4.93 -10.42 -4.29
N LYS A 19 -4.50 -11.06 -3.19
CA LYS A 19 -5.40 -11.75 -2.25
C LYS A 19 -6.20 -10.79 -1.36
N SER A 20 -5.73 -9.55 -1.18
CA SER A 20 -6.35 -8.55 -0.30
C SER A 20 -7.76 -8.16 -0.74
N VAL A 21 -8.12 -8.42 -2.00
CA VAL A 21 -9.48 -8.25 -2.54
C VAL A 21 -10.51 -9.07 -1.78
N ASN A 22 -10.13 -10.25 -1.30
CA ASN A 22 -11.06 -11.18 -0.65
C ASN A 22 -11.04 -11.06 0.88
N ALA A 23 -9.86 -10.76 1.46
CA ALA A 23 -9.68 -10.67 2.91
C ALA A 23 -8.42 -9.87 3.25
N PRO A 24 -8.36 -9.22 4.44
CA PRO A 24 -7.12 -8.62 4.93
C PRO A 24 -5.98 -9.64 4.95
N GLN A 25 -4.79 -9.20 4.54
CA GLN A 25 -3.59 -10.03 4.51
C GLN A 25 -2.56 -9.53 5.52
N VAL A 26 -1.75 -10.47 6.03
CA VAL A 26 -0.65 -10.17 6.95
C VAL A 26 0.61 -10.87 6.47
N LEU A 27 1.71 -10.12 6.43
CA LEU A 27 3.05 -10.62 6.14
C LEU A 27 3.93 -10.43 7.37
N GLN A 28 4.37 -11.54 7.96
CA GLN A 28 5.40 -11.51 8.97
C GLN A 28 6.76 -11.23 8.31
N MET A 29 7.37 -10.10 8.66
CA MET A 29 8.72 -9.74 8.19
C MET A 29 9.75 -10.01 9.29
N SER A 30 11.01 -10.13 8.87
CA SER A 30 12.13 -10.39 9.79
C SER A 30 12.67 -9.08 10.35
N ALA A 31 12.62 -8.93 11.68
CA ALA A 31 13.26 -7.83 12.40
C ALA A 31 14.76 -7.68 12.08
N PHE A 32 15.42 -8.82 11.81
CA PHE A 32 16.84 -8.85 11.45
C PHE A 32 17.11 -8.14 10.12
N ASP A 33 16.24 -8.28 9.13
CA ASP A 33 16.42 -7.61 7.83
C ASP A 33 16.38 -6.08 7.99
N PHE A 34 15.47 -5.56 8.81
CA PHE A 34 15.38 -4.13 9.11
C PHE A 34 16.56 -3.62 9.93
N THR A 35 17.00 -4.38 10.93
CA THR A 35 18.16 -4.04 11.77
C THR A 35 19.46 -4.01 10.94
N LYS A 36 19.61 -4.97 10.03
CA LYS A 36 20.75 -5.01 9.10
C LYS A 36 20.73 -3.80 8.16
N ALA A 37 19.57 -3.46 7.60
CA ALA A 37 19.42 -2.30 6.73
C ALA A 37 19.61 -0.95 7.45
N SER A 38 19.38 -0.90 8.77
CA SER A 38 19.57 0.31 9.59
C SER A 38 21.01 0.57 10.02
N GLY A 39 21.92 -0.39 9.77
CA GLY A 39 23.28 -0.39 10.31
C GLY A 39 23.32 -0.67 11.81
N GLY A 40 22.40 -1.49 12.34
CA GLY A 40 22.35 -1.87 13.75
C GLY A 40 21.68 -0.86 14.69
N ARG A 41 21.14 0.25 14.16
CA ARG A 41 20.40 1.24 14.95
C ARG A 41 18.98 0.76 15.22
N LYS A 42 18.50 1.00 16.46
CA LYS A 42 17.10 0.76 16.84
C LYS A 42 16.21 1.72 16.04
N LEU A 43 15.31 1.17 15.25
CA LEU A 43 14.36 1.94 14.45
C LEU A 43 12.95 1.72 14.95
N ASN A 44 12.17 2.80 14.99
CA ASN A 44 10.74 2.69 15.08
C ASN A 44 10.17 2.46 13.67
N CYS A 45 10.06 1.19 13.28
CA CYS A 45 9.51 0.79 11.99
C CYS A 45 7.99 0.62 12.08
N ASN A 46 7.27 1.68 12.45
CA ASN A 46 5.81 1.67 12.43
C ASN A 46 5.25 2.74 11.50
N PHE A 47 4.18 2.39 10.80
CA PHE A 47 3.39 3.31 10.01
C PHE A 47 2.03 2.70 9.70
N ASP A 48 1.11 3.56 9.30
CA ASP A 48 -0.17 3.19 8.72
C ASP A 48 -0.45 4.23 7.63
N ILE A 49 -0.61 3.77 6.40
CA ILE A 49 -0.82 4.62 5.22
C ILE A 49 -1.89 4.05 4.31
N GLU A 50 -2.64 4.94 3.68
CA GLU A 50 -3.53 4.57 2.60
C GLU A 50 -3.01 5.05 1.23
N LEU A 51 -3.03 4.14 0.25
CA LEU A 51 -2.83 4.45 -1.16
C LEU A 51 -4.19 4.44 -1.87
N VAL A 52 -4.65 5.61 -2.29
CA VAL A 52 -5.88 5.82 -3.07
C VAL A 52 -5.49 5.94 -4.54
N ASN A 53 -5.99 5.03 -5.38
CA ASN A 53 -5.63 4.96 -6.81
C ASN A 53 -4.10 4.99 -7.04
N GLY A 54 -3.37 4.29 -6.18
CA GLY A 54 -1.91 4.20 -6.23
C GLY A 54 -1.16 5.44 -5.76
N ARG A 55 -1.81 6.43 -5.15
CA ARG A 55 -1.17 7.62 -4.57
C ARG A 55 -1.41 7.68 -3.07
N LEU A 56 -0.42 8.17 -2.31
CA LEU A 56 -0.57 8.41 -0.87
C LEU A 56 -1.74 9.36 -0.61
N ASN A 57 -2.58 9.02 0.37
CA ASN A 57 -3.68 9.88 0.81
C ASN A 57 -3.12 11.20 1.37
N PRO A 58 -3.38 12.37 0.74
CA PRO A 58 -2.78 13.64 1.15
C PRO A 58 -3.26 14.13 2.53
N ASN A 59 -4.38 13.59 3.02
CA ASN A 59 -4.96 13.97 4.31
C ASN A 59 -4.31 13.25 5.51
N GLU A 60 -3.40 12.30 5.26
CA GLU A 60 -2.72 11.52 6.29
C GLU A 60 -1.25 11.95 6.45
N LYS A 61 -0.72 11.79 7.67
CA LYS A 61 0.71 12.01 7.93
C LYS A 61 1.50 10.75 7.61
N HIS A 62 2.42 10.87 6.67
CA HIS A 62 3.25 9.75 6.23
C HIS A 62 4.63 9.79 6.85
N SER A 63 5.02 8.72 7.54
CA SER A 63 6.40 8.58 8.02
C SER A 63 7.37 8.41 6.84
N PRO A 64 8.68 8.72 7.00
CA PRO A 64 9.67 8.50 5.96
C PRO A 64 9.71 7.04 5.46
N LEU A 65 9.55 6.07 6.37
CA LEU A 65 9.51 4.65 6.03
C LEU A 65 8.30 4.29 5.15
N ALA A 66 7.16 4.91 5.45
CA ALA A 66 5.93 4.69 4.71
C ALA A 66 6.00 5.29 3.30
N ARG A 67 6.58 6.49 3.16
CA ARG A 67 6.85 7.12 1.86
C ARG A 67 7.82 6.31 1.02
N ASP A 68 8.89 5.78 1.65
CA ASP A 68 9.84 4.88 1.00
C ASP A 68 9.15 3.63 0.44
N LEU A 69 8.25 2.99 1.21
CA LEU A 69 7.48 1.84 0.73
C LEU A 69 6.57 2.24 -0.44
N ALA A 70 5.79 3.32 -0.31
CA ALA A 70 4.86 3.74 -1.34
C ALA A 70 5.59 4.05 -2.67
N ALA A 71 6.69 4.81 -2.61
CA ALA A 71 7.51 5.10 -3.79
C ALA A 71 8.05 3.81 -4.42
N PHE A 72 8.57 2.89 -3.60
CA PHE A 72 9.07 1.60 -4.08
C PHE A 72 7.99 0.76 -4.79
N LEU A 73 6.78 0.69 -4.23
CA LEU A 73 5.67 -0.05 -4.84
C LEU A 73 5.18 0.61 -6.14
N GLN A 74 5.27 1.94 -6.24
CA GLN A 74 4.91 2.70 -7.44
C GLN A 74 5.91 2.54 -8.59
N GLU A 75 7.18 2.24 -8.29
CA GLU A 75 8.22 1.96 -9.29
C GLU A 75 8.00 0.60 -10.00
N ASP A 76 7.43 -0.38 -9.30
CA ASP A 76 7.12 -1.69 -9.90
C ASP A 76 5.87 -1.62 -10.79
N ARG A 77 6.02 -1.95 -12.08
CA ARG A 77 4.94 -1.83 -13.06
C ARG A 77 3.71 -2.67 -12.71
N VAL A 78 3.93 -3.88 -12.20
CA VAL A 78 2.84 -4.83 -11.90
C VAL A 78 2.09 -4.38 -10.66
N VAL A 79 2.81 -4.04 -9.60
CA VAL A 79 2.22 -3.56 -8.35
C VAL A 79 1.52 -2.22 -8.56
N ASN A 80 2.14 -1.27 -9.24
CA ASN A 80 1.53 0.04 -9.53
C ASN A 80 0.23 -0.12 -10.35
N ALA A 81 0.19 -1.04 -11.31
CA ALA A 81 -1.04 -1.32 -12.06
C ALA A 81 -2.17 -1.89 -11.19
N LEU A 82 -1.84 -2.65 -10.14
CA LEU A 82 -2.82 -3.15 -9.16
C LEU A 82 -3.29 -2.01 -8.24
N LEU A 83 -2.35 -1.24 -7.70
CA LEU A 83 -2.63 -0.12 -6.79
C LEU A 83 -3.49 0.97 -7.42
N LYS A 84 -3.32 1.24 -8.72
CA LYS A 84 -4.15 2.24 -9.44
C LYS A 84 -5.64 1.89 -9.53
N LYS A 85 -6.01 0.63 -9.29
CA LYS A 85 -7.39 0.15 -9.41
C LYS A 85 -8.10 0.03 -8.07
N GLN A 86 -7.41 0.30 -6.97
CA GLN A 86 -7.84 -0.06 -5.62
C GLN A 86 -7.43 1.01 -4.62
N ASN A 87 -8.14 1.05 -3.50
CA ASN A 87 -7.72 1.80 -2.32
C ASN A 87 -7.15 0.81 -1.32
N ILE A 88 -5.85 0.86 -1.07
CA ILE A 88 -5.14 -0.14 -0.27
C ILE A 88 -4.48 0.53 0.93
N ARG A 89 -4.76 0.00 2.11
CA ARG A 89 -4.13 0.39 3.36
C ARG A 89 -2.98 -0.55 3.70
N PHE A 90 -1.82 0.01 3.98
CA PHE A 90 -0.63 -0.71 4.42
C PHE A 90 -0.28 -0.27 5.84
N GLY A 91 -0.19 -1.22 6.76
CA GLY A 91 0.25 -0.97 8.14
C GLY A 91 1.49 -1.79 8.46
N LEU A 92 2.49 -1.19 9.09
CA LEU A 92 3.61 -1.91 9.69
C LEU A 92 3.62 -1.63 11.18
N ASN A 93 3.64 -2.69 11.99
CA ASN A 93 3.67 -2.57 13.45
C ASN A 93 5.05 -2.88 14.05
N GLY A 94 5.21 -2.65 15.36
CA GLY A 94 6.46 -2.90 16.08
C GLY A 94 6.90 -4.38 16.16
N LYS A 95 6.05 -5.32 15.73
CA LYS A 95 6.37 -6.75 15.60
C LYS A 95 6.85 -7.11 14.19
N PHE A 96 7.05 -6.11 13.32
CA PHE A 96 7.41 -6.28 11.91
C PHE A 96 6.36 -7.08 11.12
N GLU A 97 5.08 -6.92 11.45
CA GLU A 97 3.97 -7.43 10.67
C GLU A 97 3.47 -6.35 9.72
N LEU A 98 3.54 -6.61 8.41
CA LEU A 98 2.96 -5.77 7.37
C LEU A 98 1.54 -6.24 7.08
N THR A 99 0.54 -5.41 7.38
CA THR A 99 -0.86 -5.63 7.03
C THR A 99 -1.18 -4.99 5.68
N ILE A 100 -2.01 -5.66 4.89
CA ILE A 100 -2.51 -5.18 3.60
C ILE A 100 -4.03 -5.36 3.59
N THR A 101 -4.76 -4.26 3.57
CA THR A 101 -6.22 -4.26 3.58
C THR A 101 -6.75 -3.51 2.36
N ASN A 102 -7.71 -4.11 1.67
CA ASN A 102 -8.40 -3.46 0.57
C ASN A 102 -9.61 -2.69 1.09
N ASN A 103 -9.55 -1.37 0.98
CA ASN A 103 -10.58 -0.41 1.36
C ASN A 103 -11.31 0.17 0.13
N THR A 104 -11.21 -0.48 -1.03
CA THR A 104 -11.92 -0.01 -2.23
C THR A 104 -13.41 0.00 -1.91
N PRO A 105 -14.08 1.17 -1.96
CA PRO A 105 -15.50 1.22 -1.69
C PRO A 105 -16.22 0.33 -2.70
N PRO A 106 -17.28 -0.40 -2.30
CA PRO A 106 -18.13 -1.10 -3.24
C PRO A 106 -18.61 -0.05 -4.24
N GLN A 107 -18.31 -0.22 -5.53
CA GLN A 107 -18.80 0.69 -6.56
C GLN A 107 -20.31 0.78 -6.43
N SER A 108 -20.81 1.89 -5.89
CA SER A 108 -22.12 2.38 -6.28
C SER A 108 -21.93 2.74 -7.75
N GLU A 109 -22.64 2.06 -8.64
CA GLU A 109 -22.74 2.45 -10.04
C GLU A 109 -23.01 3.96 -10.08
N GLN A 110 -22.03 4.74 -10.53
CA GLN A 110 -22.32 6.08 -11.02
C GLN A 110 -23.12 5.85 -12.29
N LEU A 111 -24.44 5.82 -12.15
CA LEU A 111 -25.37 5.92 -13.26
C LEU A 111 -24.97 7.16 -14.07
N THR A 112 -24.69 6.90 -15.33
CA THR A 112 -24.52 7.86 -16.41
C THR A 112 -25.59 8.96 -16.32
N GLU A 113 -25.20 10.20 -16.02
CA GLU A 113 -25.98 11.35 -16.48
C GLU A 113 -25.63 11.56 -17.95
N GLU A 114 -26.41 10.92 -18.83
CA GLU A 114 -26.54 11.41 -20.21
C GLU A 114 -27.25 12.77 -20.20
N PRO A 115 -26.88 13.70 -21.10
CA PRO A 115 -27.45 15.03 -21.13
C PRO A 115 -28.90 14.97 -21.61
N SER A 116 -29.85 15.44 -20.79
CA SER A 116 -31.20 15.70 -21.28
C SER A 116 -31.19 17.00 -22.09
N ASP A 117 -31.10 16.83 -23.40
CA ASP A 117 -31.62 17.77 -24.39
C ASP A 117 -33.13 17.93 -24.13
N ALA A 118 -33.58 19.13 -23.76
CA ALA A 118 -34.99 19.55 -23.78
C ALA A 118 -35.11 21.08 -23.64
N GLU A 119 -35.29 21.71 -24.80
CA GLU A 119 -36.25 22.79 -25.10
C GLU A 119 -36.28 24.08 -24.25
N GLU A 120 -35.89 25.19 -24.89
CA GLU A 120 -36.79 26.35 -25.11
C GLU A 120 -36.41 27.13 -26.39
#